data_AF-A0A366L8V4-F1
#
_entry.id   AF-A0A366L8V4-F1
#
_cell.length_a   1.000
_cell.length_b   1.000
_cell.length_c   1.000
_cell.angle_alpha   90.00
_cell.angle_beta   90.00
_cell.angle_gamma   90.00
#
_symmetry.space_group_name_H-M   'P 1'
#
loop_
_entity.id
_entity.type
_entity.pdbx_description
1 polymer ?
#
loop_
_entity_poly.entity_id
_entity_poly.type
_entity_poly.pdbx_seq_one_letter_code
_entity_poly.pdbx_strand_id
1 'polypeptide(L)'
;MKKILLIALFFISFSTYAQNAKDKQAVLNLLEKQRSDWNKGDVEAYMQGYAKSDSLLFVGKSGPTYGWQKTLDNYKRGYPDKSAMGFLVFGIKKVEFLKPDLAFVLGSWNVKREKDELKGYFTLLIKKIKGEWKVIVDHSS
;
A
#
# COMPACT_ATOMS: atom_id res chain seq x y z
N MET A 1 -45.20 10.47 -7.57
CA MET A 1 -43.90 11.03 -8.04
C MET A 1 -42.97 11.42 -6.89
N LYS A 2 -43.36 12.27 -5.92
CA LYS A 2 -42.51 12.63 -4.75
C LYS A 2 -41.99 11.43 -3.93
N LYS A 3 -42.81 10.40 -3.71
CA LYS A 3 -42.40 9.17 -2.98
C LYS A 3 -41.35 8.33 -3.74
N ILE A 4 -41.41 8.29 -5.07
CA ILE A 4 -40.44 7.58 -5.92
C ILE A 4 -39.10 8.33 -5.93
N LEU A 5 -39.15 9.67 -5.96
CA LEU A 5 -37.97 10.53 -5.89
C LEU A 5 -37.23 10.37 -4.53
N LEU A 6 -37.97 10.28 -3.43
CA LEU A 6 -37.42 10.05 -2.09
C LEU A 6 -36.76 8.67 -1.93
N ILE A 7 -37.34 7.63 -2.53
CA ILE A 7 -36.74 6.28 -2.54
C ILE A 7 -35.44 6.27 -3.35
N ALA A 8 -35.41 6.92 -4.52
CA ALA A 8 -34.20 7.01 -5.34
C ALA A 8 -33.04 7.75 -4.62
N LEU A 9 -33.35 8.84 -3.90
CA LEU A 9 -32.37 9.59 -3.10
C LEU A 9 -31.81 8.77 -1.91
N PHE A 10 -32.63 7.88 -1.35
CA PHE A 10 -32.19 6.98 -0.27
C PHE A 10 -31.19 5.94 -0.80
N PHE A 11 -31.41 5.36 -1.98
CA PHE A 11 -30.51 4.37 -2.57
C PHE A 11 -29.13 4.93 -2.97
N ILE A 12 -29.07 6.18 -3.44
CA ILE A 12 -27.78 6.83 -3.81
C ILE A 12 -26.88 7.00 -2.58
N SER A 13 -27.47 7.34 -1.44
CA SER A 13 -26.73 7.55 -0.19
C SER A 13 -26.11 6.25 0.36
N PHE A 14 -26.75 5.09 0.15
CA PHE A 14 -26.19 3.80 0.57
C PHE A 14 -25.00 3.35 -0.29
N SER A 15 -25.00 3.69 -1.58
CA SER A 15 -23.92 3.31 -2.50
C SER A 15 -22.58 3.96 -2.14
N THR A 16 -22.58 5.19 -1.63
CA THR A 16 -21.34 5.92 -1.28
C THR A 16 -20.66 5.37 -0.03
N TYR A 17 -21.43 4.98 1.00
CA TYR A 17 -20.86 4.39 2.22
C TYR A 17 -20.30 2.97 1.97
N ALA A 18 -21.00 2.16 1.19
CA ALA A 18 -20.55 0.81 0.85
C ALA A 18 -19.26 0.80 0.02
N GLN A 19 -19.07 1.80 -0.85
CA GLN A 19 -17.86 1.95 -1.66
C GLN A 19 -16.61 2.13 -0.78
N ASN A 20 -16.69 2.98 0.24
CA ASN A 20 -15.57 3.24 1.15
C ASN A 20 -15.13 2.01 1.96
N ALA A 21 -16.07 1.16 2.39
CA ALA A 21 -15.73 -0.07 3.13
C ALA A 21 -15.01 -1.09 2.23
N LYS A 22 -15.51 -1.29 1.00
CA LYS A 22 -14.88 -2.18 0.02
C LYS A 22 -13.49 -1.70 -0.37
N ASP A 23 -13.33 -0.41 -0.64
CA ASP A 23 -12.05 0.18 -1.01
C ASP A 23 -11.05 0.16 0.15
N LYS A 24 -11.51 0.37 1.39
CA LYS A 24 -10.67 0.20 2.59
C LYS A 24 -10.15 -1.24 2.68
N GLN A 25 -11.02 -2.23 2.50
CA GLN A 25 -10.61 -3.62 2.51
C GLN A 25 -9.62 -3.94 1.39
N ALA A 26 -9.82 -3.37 0.19
CA ALA A 26 -8.89 -3.56 -0.92
C ALA A 26 -7.50 -2.98 -0.64
N VAL A 27 -7.42 -1.82 0.00
CA VAL A 27 -6.15 -1.24 0.47
C VAL A 27 -5.48 -2.12 1.52
N LEU A 28 -6.24 -2.65 2.48
CA LEU A 28 -5.69 -3.56 3.50
C LEU A 28 -5.18 -4.88 2.86
N ASN A 29 -5.93 -5.43 1.90
CA ASN A 29 -5.53 -6.63 1.18
C ASN A 29 -4.27 -6.40 0.32
N LEU A 30 -4.11 -5.22 -0.28
CA LEU A 30 -2.89 -4.84 -0.97
C LEU A 30 -1.67 -4.94 -0.04
N LEU A 31 -1.76 -4.33 1.15
CA LEU A 31 -0.65 -4.32 2.12
C LEU A 31 -0.39 -5.72 2.69
N GLU A 32 -1.44 -6.50 2.95
CA GLU A 32 -1.30 -7.89 3.40
C GLU A 32 -0.65 -8.77 2.33
N LYS A 33 -1.01 -8.58 1.06
CA LYS A 33 -0.38 -9.31 -0.04
C LYS A 33 1.11 -8.96 -0.12
N GLN A 34 1.47 -7.68 -0.06
CA GLN A 34 2.87 -7.26 -0.02
C GLN A 34 3.60 -7.91 1.16
N ARG A 35 3.05 -7.85 2.38
CA ARG A 35 3.63 -8.52 3.55
C ARG A 35 3.84 -10.02 3.34
N SER A 36 2.86 -10.70 2.75
CA SER A 36 2.92 -12.13 2.45
C SER A 36 4.02 -12.46 1.43
N ASP A 37 4.10 -11.69 0.34
CA ASP A 37 5.11 -11.87 -0.71
C ASP A 37 6.53 -11.60 -0.17
N TRP A 38 6.69 -10.55 0.65
CA TRP A 38 7.93 -10.28 1.37
C TRP A 38 8.36 -11.49 2.21
N ASN A 39 7.46 -12.02 3.03
CA ASN A 39 7.75 -13.13 3.93
C ASN A 39 8.03 -14.47 3.20
N LYS A 40 7.62 -14.58 1.94
CA LYS A 40 8.01 -15.69 1.07
C LYS A 40 9.43 -15.53 0.50
N GLY A 41 9.98 -14.32 0.54
CA GLY A 41 11.26 -13.97 -0.08
C GLY A 41 11.12 -13.48 -1.53
N ASP A 42 9.91 -13.09 -1.95
CA ASP A 42 9.60 -12.72 -3.34
C ASP A 42 9.47 -11.20 -3.49
N VAL A 43 10.60 -10.55 -3.76
CA VAL A 43 10.68 -9.10 -3.96
C VAL A 43 9.93 -8.66 -5.22
N GLU A 44 9.90 -9.47 -6.27
CA GLU A 44 9.22 -9.11 -7.52
C GLU A 44 7.70 -9.11 -7.34
N ALA A 45 7.17 -10.10 -6.61
CA ALA A 45 5.77 -10.14 -6.22
C ALA A 45 5.41 -9.01 -5.24
N TYR A 46 6.27 -8.73 -4.25
CA TYR A 46 6.12 -7.57 -3.35
C TYR A 46 5.99 -6.26 -4.13
N MET A 47 6.80 -6.09 -5.17
CA MET A 47 6.80 -4.90 -6.01
C MET A 47 5.53 -4.74 -6.87
N GLN A 48 4.70 -5.77 -7.04
CA GLN A 48 3.41 -5.65 -7.75
C GLN A 48 2.38 -4.79 -7.00
N GLY A 49 2.63 -4.52 -5.71
CA GLY A 49 1.82 -3.57 -4.94
C GLY A 49 2.04 -2.11 -5.32
N TYR A 50 3.16 -1.79 -5.96
CA TYR A 50 3.48 -0.44 -6.42
C TYR A 50 2.99 -0.19 -7.84
N ALA A 51 2.69 1.06 -8.15
CA ALA A 51 2.38 1.48 -9.51
C ALA A 51 3.63 1.33 -10.40
N LYS A 52 3.50 0.56 -11.47
CA LYS A 52 4.57 0.39 -12.47
C LYS A 52 4.65 1.63 -13.37
N SER A 53 5.35 2.65 -12.87
CA SER A 53 5.51 3.96 -13.50
C SER A 53 6.84 4.59 -13.13
N ASP A 54 7.36 5.46 -13.98
CA ASP A 54 8.55 6.29 -13.71
C ASP A 54 8.29 7.37 -12.65
N SER A 55 7.02 7.66 -12.37
CA SER A 55 6.61 8.62 -11.33
C SER A 55 6.42 8.00 -9.95
N LEU A 56 6.58 6.69 -9.78
CA LEU A 56 6.57 6.07 -8.45
C LEU A 56 7.64 6.76 -7.60
N LEU A 57 7.29 7.27 -6.42
CA LEU A 57 8.23 7.86 -5.48
C LEU A 57 8.41 6.96 -4.25
N PHE A 58 9.64 6.55 -4.00
CA PHE A 58 10.05 5.88 -2.77
C PHE A 58 11.04 6.75 -2.01
N VAL A 59 10.80 7.02 -0.73
CA VAL A 59 11.68 7.81 0.15
C VAL A 59 12.09 6.93 1.32
N GLY A 60 13.40 6.72 1.46
CA GLY A 60 13.99 6.00 2.58
C GLY A 60 15.21 6.70 3.15
N LYS A 61 16.00 5.98 3.95
CA LYS A 61 17.23 6.51 4.59
C LYS A 61 18.19 7.21 3.63
N SER A 62 18.29 6.73 2.39
CA SER A 62 19.19 7.28 1.37
C SER A 62 18.57 8.41 0.53
N GLY A 63 17.37 8.89 0.89
CA GLY A 63 16.64 9.92 0.17
C GLY A 63 15.65 9.38 -0.88
N PRO A 64 15.15 10.25 -1.78
CA PRO A 64 14.12 9.90 -2.75
C PRO A 64 14.66 9.08 -3.93
N THR A 65 13.88 8.10 -4.36
CA THR A 65 14.05 7.30 -5.57
C THR A 65 12.79 7.39 -6.41
N TYR A 66 12.94 7.63 -7.71
CA TYR A 66 11.85 7.65 -8.67
C TYR A 66 11.91 6.43 -9.59
N GLY A 67 10.74 5.90 -9.92
CA GLY A 67 10.53 4.86 -10.92
C GLY A 67 10.50 3.44 -10.37
N TRP A 68 9.55 2.65 -10.86
CA TRP A 68 9.32 1.27 -10.41
C TRP A 68 10.54 0.36 -10.57
N GLN A 69 11.21 0.40 -11.71
CA GLN A 69 12.37 -0.46 -11.97
C GLN A 69 13.54 -0.13 -11.04
N LYS A 70 13.85 1.16 -10.87
CA LYS A 70 14.91 1.62 -9.99
C LYS A 70 14.64 1.22 -8.53
N THR A 71 13.39 1.31 -8.08
CA THR A 71 12.98 0.84 -6.75
C THR A 71 13.15 -0.68 -6.61
N LEU A 72 12.74 -1.48 -7.61
CA LEU A 72 12.95 -2.94 -7.61
C LEU A 72 14.45 -3.28 -7.51
N ASP A 73 15.29 -2.64 -8.32
CA ASP A 73 16.73 -2.88 -8.33
C ASP A 73 17.38 -2.51 -6.99
N ASN A 74 16.89 -1.45 -6.32
CA ASN A 74 17.32 -1.08 -4.98
C ASN A 74 16.90 -2.13 -3.94
N TYR A 75 15.68 -2.68 -4.01
CA TYR A 75 15.27 -3.78 -3.13
C TYR A 75 16.14 -5.01 -3.34
N LYS A 76 16.36 -5.44 -4.58
CA LYS A 76 17.21 -6.61 -4.88
C LYS A 76 18.65 -6.42 -4.38
N ARG A 77 19.18 -5.20 -4.45
CA ARG A 77 20.52 -4.87 -3.92
C ARG A 77 20.57 -4.86 -2.39
N GLY A 78 19.55 -4.32 -1.74
CA GLY A 78 19.49 -4.21 -0.28
C GLY A 78 19.10 -5.51 0.42
N TYR A 79 18.38 -6.39 -0.28
CA TYR A 79 17.85 -7.65 0.23
C TYR A 79 18.18 -8.80 -0.74
N PRO A 80 19.45 -9.24 -0.79
CA PRO A 80 19.90 -10.23 -1.77
C PRO A 80 19.34 -11.64 -1.53
N ASP A 81 18.85 -11.95 -0.33
CA ASP A 81 18.29 -13.25 0.02
C ASP A 81 17.19 -13.13 1.09
N LYS A 82 16.52 -14.27 1.35
CA LYS A 82 15.43 -14.36 2.32
C LYS A 82 15.86 -14.08 3.76
N SER A 83 17.11 -14.38 4.13
CA SER A 83 17.64 -14.09 5.46
C SER A 83 17.78 -12.58 5.67
N ALA A 84 18.28 -11.87 4.65
CA ALA A 84 18.37 -10.41 4.65
C ALA A 84 16.99 -9.73 4.69
N MET A 85 15.97 -10.33 4.06
CA MET A 85 14.57 -9.85 4.09
C MET A 85 13.91 -10.02 5.46
N GLY A 86 14.21 -11.10 6.19
CA GLY A 86 13.57 -11.40 7.48
C GLY A 86 12.06 -11.60 7.41
N PHE A 87 11.41 -11.49 8.57
CA PHE A 87 9.97 -11.62 8.71
C PHE A 87 9.32 -10.27 9.01
N LEU A 88 8.50 -9.80 8.09
CA LEU A 88 7.81 -8.52 8.09
C LEU A 88 6.41 -8.62 8.70
N VAL A 89 6.11 -7.67 9.58
CA VAL A 89 4.79 -7.37 10.12
C VAL A 89 4.45 -5.91 9.89
N PHE A 90 3.23 -5.64 9.43
CA PHE A 90 2.68 -4.29 9.36
C PHE A 90 1.70 -4.05 10.50
N GLY A 91 1.79 -2.86 11.10
CA GLY A 91 0.80 -2.33 12.03
C GLY A 91 0.09 -1.14 11.38
N ILE A 92 -1.03 -1.39 10.72
CA ILE A 92 -1.80 -0.32 10.05
C ILE A 92 -2.50 0.54 11.11
N LYS A 93 -2.20 1.84 11.12
CA LYS A 93 -2.69 2.79 12.13
C LYS A 93 -3.82 3.65 11.60
N LYS A 94 -3.73 4.06 10.33
CA LYS A 94 -4.71 4.92 9.69
C LYS A 94 -4.84 4.57 8.21
N VAL A 95 -6.08 4.56 7.73
CA VAL A 95 -6.42 4.58 6.31
C VAL A 95 -7.43 5.70 6.14
N GLU A 96 -7.10 6.71 5.35
CA GLU A 96 -7.92 7.89 5.11
C GLU A 96 -8.07 8.11 3.60
N PHE A 97 -9.31 8.20 3.12
CA PHE A 97 -9.58 8.51 1.72
C PHE A 97 -9.56 10.01 1.52
N LEU A 98 -8.62 10.49 0.72
CA LEU A 98 -8.52 11.91 0.34
C LEU A 98 -9.41 12.22 -0.86
N LYS A 99 -9.63 11.23 -1.73
CA LYS A 99 -10.52 11.24 -2.90
C LYS A 99 -11.07 9.82 -3.15
N PRO A 100 -12.10 9.64 -4.00
CA PRO A 100 -12.63 8.30 -4.33
C PRO A 100 -11.58 7.32 -4.88
N ASP A 101 -10.50 7.82 -5.47
CA ASP A 101 -9.41 7.05 -6.06
C ASP A 101 -8.05 7.26 -5.36
N LEU A 102 -8.02 7.94 -4.20
CA LEU A 102 -6.77 8.27 -3.51
C LEU A 102 -6.90 8.09 -1.99
N ALA A 103 -6.03 7.27 -1.42
CA ALA A 103 -5.95 7.01 0.01
C ALA A 103 -4.57 7.36 0.57
N PHE A 104 -4.57 7.94 1.76
CA PHE A 104 -3.41 8.07 2.63
C PHE A 104 -3.40 6.92 3.65
N VAL A 105 -2.25 6.30 3.86
CA VAL A 105 -2.06 5.26 4.87
C VAL A 105 -0.89 5.63 5.77
N LEU A 106 -1.10 5.54 7.09
CA LEU A 106 -0.03 5.55 8.10
C LEU A 106 0.05 4.16 8.74
N GLY A 107 1.25 3.61 8.81
CA GLY A 107 1.50 2.34 9.48
C GLY A 107 2.88 2.27 10.11
N SER A 108 3.11 1.20 10.85
CA SER A 108 4.44 0.78 11.30
C SER A 108 4.86 -0.49 10.57
N TRP A 109 6.16 -0.65 10.37
CA TRP A 109 6.75 -1.89 9.87
C TRP A 109 7.73 -2.43 10.91
N ASN A 110 7.80 -3.75 11.01
CA ASN A 110 8.76 -4.46 11.84
C ASN A 110 9.30 -5.65 11.05
N VAL A 111 10.62 -5.72 10.90
CA VAL A 111 11.33 -6.81 10.23
C VAL A 111 12.21 -7.50 11.26
N LYS A 112 11.84 -8.73 11.61
CA LYS A 112 12.63 -9.60 12.49
C LYS A 112 13.55 -10.48 11.66
N ARG A 113 14.85 -10.43 11.94
CA ARG A 113 15.86 -11.32 11.35
C ARG A 113 16.49 -12.17 12.45
N GLU A 114 17.41 -13.06 12.08
CA GLU A 114 18.09 -13.92 13.05
C GLU A 114 18.94 -13.12 14.04
N LYS A 115 19.62 -12.06 13.55
CA LYS A 115 20.62 -11.30 14.32
C LYS A 115 20.11 -9.98 14.87
N ASP A 116 19.02 -9.45 14.33
CA ASP A 116 18.49 -8.14 14.70
C ASP A 116 16.99 -8.00 14.42
N GLU A 117 16.44 -6.87 14.86
CA GLU A 117 15.06 -6.46 14.61
C GLU A 117 15.07 -4.99 14.17
N LEU A 118 14.56 -4.74 12.97
CA LEU A 118 14.39 -3.39 12.44
C LEU A 118 12.93 -2.98 12.56
N LYS A 119 12.70 -1.72 12.94
CA LYS A 119 11.35 -1.18 13.07
C LYS A 119 11.31 0.28 12.65
N GLY A 120 10.15 0.70 12.19
CA GLY A 120 9.93 2.06 11.76
C GLY A 120 8.49 2.34 11.41
N TYR A 121 8.29 3.44 10.72
CA TYR A 121 6.99 3.90 10.26
C TYR A 121 7.00 4.13 8.77
N PHE A 122 5.81 4.09 8.17
CA PHE A 122 5.64 4.44 6.78
C PHE A 122 4.41 5.31 6.60
N THR A 123 4.46 6.16 5.58
CA THR A 123 3.30 6.83 5.01
C THR A 123 3.20 6.52 3.52
N LEU A 124 1.99 6.16 3.08
CA LEU A 124 1.72 5.82 1.68
C LEU A 124 0.68 6.76 1.10
N LEU A 125 0.87 7.14 -0.17
CA LEU A 125 -0.24 7.50 -1.05
C LEU A 125 -0.53 6.32 -1.97
N ILE A 126 -1.77 5.86 -1.93
CA ILE A 126 -2.25 4.72 -2.70
C ILE A 126 -3.33 5.23 -3.64
N LYS A 127 -3.17 4.99 -4.93
CA LYS A 127 -4.09 5.43 -5.97
C LYS A 127 -4.77 4.24 -6.63
N LYS A 128 -6.06 4.38 -6.93
CA LYS A 128 -6.82 3.41 -7.72
C LYS A 128 -6.55 3.65 -9.20
N ILE A 129 -5.85 2.72 -9.84
CA ILE A 129 -5.45 2.78 -11.25
C ILE A 129 -6.10 1.59 -11.95
N LYS A 130 -6.97 1.86 -12.94
CA LYS A 130 -7.70 0.82 -13.69
C LYS A 130 -8.45 -0.18 -12.78
N GLY A 131 -8.99 0.31 -11.65
CA GLY A 131 -9.74 -0.50 -10.69
C GLY A 131 -8.90 -1.14 -9.58
N GLU A 132 -7.57 -1.13 -9.68
CA GLU A 132 -6.67 -1.69 -8.68
C GLU A 132 -6.01 -0.59 -7.83
N TRP A 133 -5.95 -0.79 -6.52
CA TRP A 133 -5.18 0.08 -5.63
C TRP A 133 -3.69 -0.23 -5.75
N LYS A 134 -2.87 0.81 -5.98
CA LYS A 134 -1.42 0.72 -6.10
C LYS A 134 -0.75 1.83 -5.31
N VAL A 135 0.37 1.53 -4.66
CA VAL A 135 1.20 2.54 -3.99
C VAL A 135 1.87 3.41 -5.05
N ILE A 136 1.71 4.73 -4.94
CA ILE A 136 2.33 5.73 -5.84
C ILE A 136 3.38 6.59 -5.13
N VAL A 137 3.27 6.71 -3.80
CA VAL A 137 4.28 7.32 -2.94
C VAL A 137 4.44 6.46 -1.70
N ASP A 138 5.67 6.14 -1.36
CA ASP A 138 6.05 5.43 -0.13
C ASP A 138 7.17 6.22 0.54
N HIS A 139 6.94 6.62 1.79
CA HIS A 139 7.98 7.18 2.63
C HIS A 139 8.08 6.34 3.89
N SER A 140 9.22 5.65 4.02
CA SER A 140 9.51 4.71 5.10
C SER A 140 10.78 5.11 5.85
N SER A 141 10.68 5.23 7.17
CA SER A 141 11.75 5.68 8.09
C SER A 141 11.93 4.73 9.26
#